data_AF-A0A0R2ZHC7-F1
#
_entry.id   AF-A0A0R2ZHC7-F1
#
_cell.length_a   1.000
_cell.length_b   1.000
_cell.length_c   1.000
_cell.angle_alpha   90.00
_cell.angle_beta   90.00
_cell.angle_gamma   90.00
#
_symmetry.space_group_name_H-M   'P 1'
#
loop_
_entity.id
_entity.type
_entity.pdbx_description
1 polymer ?
#
loop_
_entity_poly.entity_id
_entity_poly.type
_entity_poly.pdbx_seq_one_letter_code
_entity_poly.pdbx_strand_id
1 'polypeptide(L)'
;MLTDRYDSSVIWICDRFAKWEISLVGGINPTNISLDKSDRLYPDIIAYDECKNFFLFELKVGSKTEREAVTELFAYVFELRTLMPTLNNHEISLIIISDEFGVLLSHAVLQVLSFFGMKVLCLRPKNKIYLNFEIVDPLKSLGMKDYRLSDKAISVYSLSLYQHKKVSLKANENIEMILKVVDDMLLDRANRLGSNGFYFLHKNEYTENTCGPVATYFITIGLLDPFKLLDVPSLLSRKTNISSFLLDIASDHDSHLQNHFYELVSEAEQFLKKFYHVTYETPASYRQFSRAFESWQNVCAVSCNVWGEFGEFVREILYSNKTGEDFFNEELDHTNPFCLWEALEVVFSGSNGIDFDDS
;
A
#
# COMPACT_ATOMS: atom_id res chain seq x y z
N MET A 1 8.65 -6.46 -4.19
CA MET A 1 7.25 -6.02 -4.39
C MET A 1 6.97 -5.42 -5.78
N LEU A 2 7.56 -4.28 -6.17
CA LEU A 2 7.23 -3.66 -7.48
C LEU A 2 7.73 -4.48 -8.68
N THR A 3 8.93 -5.05 -8.58
CA THR A 3 9.47 -5.97 -9.59
C THR A 3 8.58 -7.20 -9.73
N ASP A 4 8.19 -7.82 -8.62
CA ASP A 4 7.30 -8.99 -8.63
C ASP A 4 5.92 -8.65 -9.23
N ARG A 5 5.39 -7.46 -8.95
CA ARG A 5 4.13 -6.95 -9.56
C ARG A 5 4.26 -6.76 -11.07
N TYR A 6 5.40 -6.26 -11.54
CA TYR A 6 5.64 -6.13 -12.98
C TYR A 6 5.78 -7.50 -13.65
N ASP A 7 6.60 -8.39 -13.10
CA ASP A 7 6.79 -9.74 -13.62
C ASP A 7 5.47 -10.53 -13.64
N SER A 8 4.66 -10.41 -12.59
CA SER A 8 3.32 -11.01 -12.53
C SER A 8 2.39 -10.42 -13.59
N SER A 9 2.48 -9.11 -13.87
CA SER A 9 1.71 -8.45 -14.93
C SER A 9 2.10 -8.98 -16.31
N VAL A 10 3.40 -9.09 -16.57
CA VAL A 10 3.95 -9.63 -17.82
C VAL A 10 3.48 -11.08 -18.03
N ILE A 11 3.69 -11.94 -17.04
CA ILE A 11 3.30 -13.35 -17.11
C ILE A 11 1.80 -13.47 -17.39
N TRP A 12 0.96 -12.72 -16.66
CA TRP A 12 -0.48 -12.76 -16.84
C TRP A 12 -0.90 -12.33 -18.26
N ILE A 13 -0.35 -11.23 -18.79
CA ILE A 13 -0.70 -10.73 -20.13
C ILE A 13 -0.23 -11.71 -21.22
N CYS A 14 1.01 -12.20 -21.12
CA CYS A 14 1.55 -13.15 -22.08
C CYS A 14 0.80 -14.48 -22.07
N ASP A 15 0.45 -15.00 -20.90
CA ASP A 15 -0.36 -16.22 -20.76
C ASP A 15 -1.73 -16.05 -21.41
N ARG A 16 -2.33 -14.86 -21.28
CA ARG A 16 -3.61 -14.54 -21.92
C ARG A 16 -3.51 -14.58 -23.44
N PHE A 17 -2.54 -13.88 -24.01
CA PHE A 17 -2.32 -13.86 -25.47
C PHE A 17 -1.94 -15.23 -26.04
N ALA A 18 -1.34 -16.11 -25.24
CA ALA A 18 -1.00 -17.47 -25.66
C ALA A 18 -2.19 -18.44 -25.64
N LYS A 19 -3.14 -18.25 -24.71
CA LYS A 19 -4.22 -19.22 -24.44
C LYS A 19 -5.57 -18.84 -25.04
N TRP A 20 -5.87 -17.56 -25.15
CA TRP A 20 -7.21 -17.08 -25.49
C TRP A 20 -7.23 -16.40 -26.84
N GLU A 21 -8.38 -16.48 -27.51
CA GLU A 21 -8.63 -15.71 -28.71
C GLU A 21 -8.79 -14.22 -28.34
N ILE A 22 -8.08 -13.36 -29.07
CA ILE A 22 -8.05 -11.92 -28.87
C ILE A 22 -8.75 -11.25 -30.04
N SER A 23 -9.88 -10.60 -29.75
CA SER A 23 -10.64 -9.81 -30.72
C SER A 23 -10.17 -8.36 -30.73
N LEU A 24 -9.93 -7.81 -31.92
CA LEU A 24 -9.67 -6.38 -32.07
C LEU A 24 -11.00 -5.61 -32.08
N VAL A 25 -11.14 -4.69 -31.14
CA VAL A 25 -12.34 -3.86 -30.96
C VAL A 25 -12.13 -2.47 -31.57
N GLY A 26 -10.90 -1.98 -31.59
CA GLY A 26 -10.51 -0.70 -32.18
C GLY A 26 -9.07 -0.70 -32.69
N GLY A 27 -8.74 0.24 -33.58
CA GLY A 27 -7.38 0.43 -34.14
C GLY A 27 -7.27 0.17 -35.66
N ILE A 28 -8.16 -0.63 -36.25
CA ILE A 28 -8.26 -0.76 -37.71
C ILE A 28 -9.23 0.32 -38.22
N ASN A 29 -8.68 1.41 -38.77
CA ASN A 29 -9.34 2.72 -38.97
C ASN A 29 -9.69 3.38 -37.62
N PRO A 30 -8.80 4.19 -37.03
CA PRO A 30 -8.99 4.75 -35.69
C PRO A 30 -10.35 5.44 -35.57
N THR A 31 -11.25 4.86 -34.77
CA THR A 31 -12.56 5.42 -34.46
C THR A 31 -12.46 6.19 -33.14
N ASN A 32 -13.08 7.36 -33.10
CA ASN A 32 -13.17 8.13 -31.87
C ASN A 32 -13.94 7.32 -30.84
N ILE A 33 -13.31 7.07 -29.69
CA ILE A 33 -13.99 6.37 -28.59
C ILE A 33 -14.76 7.32 -27.68
N SER A 34 -14.57 8.64 -27.83
CA SER A 34 -15.26 9.63 -27.01
C SER A 34 -16.77 9.61 -27.21
N LEU A 35 -17.51 9.65 -26.10
CA LEU A 35 -18.94 9.89 -26.05
C LEU A 35 -19.30 11.28 -26.57
N ASP A 36 -18.45 12.29 -26.33
CA ASP A 36 -18.57 13.59 -26.99
C ASP A 36 -17.84 13.55 -28.35
N LYS A 37 -18.62 13.63 -29.42
CA LYS A 37 -18.10 13.58 -30.79
C LYS A 37 -17.21 14.78 -31.15
N SER A 38 -17.21 15.84 -30.35
CA SER A 38 -16.32 16.99 -30.54
C SER A 38 -14.90 16.74 -30.02
N ASP A 39 -14.75 15.81 -29.08
CA ASP A 39 -13.45 15.36 -28.57
C ASP A 39 -12.80 14.36 -29.51
N ARG A 40 -11.48 14.19 -29.39
CA ARG A 40 -10.68 13.35 -30.28
C ARG A 40 -9.84 12.38 -29.45
N LEU A 41 -10.43 11.22 -29.14
CA LEU A 41 -9.76 10.14 -28.40
C LEU A 41 -9.65 8.93 -29.32
N TYR A 42 -8.43 8.66 -29.76
CA TYR A 42 -8.13 7.59 -30.72
C TYR A 42 -7.04 6.70 -30.13
N PRO A 43 -7.39 5.61 -29.44
CA PRO A 43 -6.40 4.62 -29.02
C PRO A 43 -5.81 3.93 -30.24
N ASP A 44 -4.53 3.59 -30.17
CA ASP A 44 -3.87 2.91 -31.28
C ASP A 44 -4.48 1.54 -31.54
N ILE A 45 -4.65 0.74 -30.47
CA ILE A 45 -5.34 -0.55 -30.54
C ILE A 45 -6.14 -0.78 -29.26
N ILE A 46 -7.39 -1.23 -29.42
CA ILE A 46 -8.16 -1.83 -28.33
C ILE A 46 -8.39 -3.29 -28.69
N ALA A 47 -8.02 -4.19 -27.81
CA ALA A 47 -8.34 -5.59 -27.93
C ALA A 47 -9.13 -6.10 -26.71
N TYR A 48 -9.82 -7.22 -26.90
CA TYR A 48 -10.69 -7.83 -25.91
C TYR A 48 -10.59 -9.35 -25.99
N ASP A 49 -10.49 -10.02 -24.84
CA ASP A 49 -10.51 -11.48 -24.78
C ASP A 49 -11.88 -12.05 -24.37
N GLU A 50 -12.08 -13.35 -24.61
CA GLU A 50 -13.31 -14.06 -24.22
C GLU A 50 -13.57 -14.06 -22.71
N CYS A 51 -12.53 -13.81 -21.91
CA CYS A 51 -12.61 -13.70 -20.46
C CYS A 51 -12.91 -12.28 -19.97
N LYS A 52 -13.34 -11.41 -20.88
CA LYS A 52 -13.81 -10.05 -20.63
C LYS A 52 -12.75 -9.03 -20.20
N ASN A 53 -11.51 -9.24 -20.61
CA ASN A 53 -10.41 -8.32 -20.34
C ASN A 53 -10.17 -7.39 -21.53
N PHE A 54 -10.00 -6.10 -21.26
CA PHE A 54 -9.58 -5.10 -22.22
C PHE A 54 -8.07 -4.95 -22.24
N PHE A 55 -7.52 -4.83 -23.44
CA PHE A 55 -6.11 -4.59 -23.69
C PHE A 55 -5.97 -3.30 -24.49
N LEU A 56 -5.38 -2.28 -23.88
CA LEU A 56 -5.16 -0.97 -24.49
C LEU A 56 -3.71 -0.87 -24.93
N PHE A 57 -3.46 -0.69 -26.22
CA PHE A 57 -2.13 -0.53 -26.76
C PHE A 57 -1.84 0.94 -27.04
N GLU A 58 -0.63 1.35 -26.72
CA GLU A 58 -0.11 2.68 -27.00
C GLU A 58 1.28 2.56 -27.64
N LEU A 59 1.46 3.14 -28.82
CA LEU A 59 2.70 3.13 -29.58
C LEU A 59 3.40 4.49 -29.46
N LYS A 60 4.58 4.48 -28.83
CA LYS A 60 5.42 5.67 -28.69
C LYS A 60 6.63 5.65 -29.61
N VAL A 61 6.72 6.71 -30.41
CA VAL A 61 7.85 6.97 -31.31
C VAL A 61 8.62 8.19 -30.80
N GLY A 62 9.80 7.92 -30.25
CA GLY A 62 10.76 8.94 -29.78
C GLY A 62 10.48 9.53 -28.39
N SER A 63 11.49 10.16 -27.81
CA SER A 63 11.50 10.64 -26.41
C SER A 63 10.57 11.83 -26.11
N LYS A 64 10.06 12.53 -27.13
CA LYS A 64 9.21 13.72 -26.93
C LYS A 64 7.78 13.40 -26.47
N THR A 65 7.30 12.18 -26.72
CA THR A 65 5.91 11.76 -26.44
C THR A 65 5.77 10.93 -25.16
N GLU A 66 6.86 10.74 -24.40
CA GLU A 66 6.86 9.95 -23.16
C GLU A 66 5.92 10.51 -22.07
N ARG A 67 5.76 11.85 -22.02
CA ARG A 67 4.87 12.51 -21.03
C ARG A 67 3.39 12.35 -21.36
N GLU A 68 3.07 12.13 -22.63
CA GLU A 68 1.68 12.06 -23.11
C GLU A 68 1.13 10.64 -22.98
N ALA A 69 2.00 9.63 -23.04
CA ALA A 69 1.63 8.20 -23.02
C ALA A 69 0.64 7.81 -21.92
N VAL A 70 0.93 8.20 -20.68
CA VAL A 70 0.06 7.82 -19.55
C VAL A 70 -1.21 8.65 -19.52
N THR A 71 -1.14 9.93 -19.87
CA THR A 71 -2.34 10.79 -19.94
C THR A 71 -3.33 10.26 -20.98
N GLU A 72 -2.84 9.83 -22.15
CA GLU A 72 -3.67 9.25 -23.22
C GLU A 72 -4.23 7.88 -22.82
N LEU A 73 -3.39 6.99 -22.28
CA LEU A 73 -3.86 5.69 -21.76
C LEU A 73 -4.95 5.87 -20.71
N PHE A 74 -4.79 6.79 -19.76
CA PHE A 74 -5.82 7.06 -18.77
C PHE A 74 -7.08 7.68 -19.38
N ALA A 75 -6.95 8.56 -20.37
CA ALA A 75 -8.11 9.08 -21.08
C ALA A 75 -8.91 7.94 -21.74
N TYR A 76 -8.24 6.94 -22.31
CA TYR A 76 -8.90 5.75 -22.86
C TYR A 76 -9.55 4.88 -21.77
N VAL A 77 -8.88 4.69 -20.63
CA VAL A 77 -9.45 3.98 -19.46
C VAL A 77 -10.70 4.69 -18.95
N PHE A 78 -10.66 6.02 -18.83
CA PHE A 78 -11.80 6.81 -18.39
C PHE A 78 -12.95 6.72 -19.38
N GLU A 79 -12.68 6.75 -20.68
CA GLU A 79 -13.74 6.62 -21.68
C GLU A 79 -14.41 5.24 -21.63
N LEU A 80 -13.62 4.17 -21.51
CA LEU A 80 -14.16 2.84 -21.26
C LEU A 80 -15.01 2.79 -20.00
N ARG A 81 -14.64 3.50 -18.94
CA ARG A 81 -15.43 3.59 -17.71
C ARG A 81 -16.68 4.44 -17.85
N THR A 82 -16.69 5.46 -18.69
CA THR A 82 -17.92 6.20 -18.97
C THR A 82 -18.92 5.31 -19.69
N LEU A 83 -18.43 4.45 -20.60
CA LEU A 83 -19.23 3.42 -21.27
C LEU A 83 -19.61 2.27 -20.32
N MET A 84 -18.72 1.92 -19.37
CA MET A 84 -18.87 0.82 -18.41
C MET A 84 -18.48 1.26 -16.99
N PRO A 85 -19.38 1.93 -16.24
CA PRO A 85 -19.06 2.58 -14.96
C PRO A 85 -18.51 1.66 -13.87
N THR A 86 -18.78 0.36 -13.96
CA THR A 86 -18.34 -0.65 -12.99
C THR A 86 -17.10 -1.43 -13.44
N LEU A 87 -16.44 -1.02 -14.53
CA LEU A 87 -15.27 -1.72 -15.07
C LEU A 87 -14.08 -1.63 -14.11
N ASN A 88 -13.59 -2.79 -13.67
CA ASN A 88 -12.53 -2.90 -12.69
C ASN A 88 -11.16 -2.66 -13.36
N ASN A 89 -10.22 -2.03 -12.64
CA ASN A 89 -8.84 -1.84 -13.11
C ASN A 89 -8.15 -3.18 -13.46
N HIS A 90 -8.49 -4.27 -12.78
CA HIS A 90 -7.91 -5.58 -13.05
C HIS A 90 -8.41 -6.23 -14.34
N GLU A 91 -9.51 -5.74 -14.91
CA GLU A 91 -10.06 -6.14 -16.20
C GLU A 91 -9.48 -5.32 -17.36
N ILE A 92 -8.61 -4.34 -17.06
CA ILE A 92 -7.91 -3.53 -18.05
C ILE A 92 -6.41 -3.79 -17.93
N SER A 93 -5.77 -4.08 -19.05
CA SER A 93 -4.33 -4.22 -19.17
C SER A 93 -3.79 -3.22 -20.18
N LEU A 94 -2.67 -2.58 -19.85
CA LEU A 94 -2.02 -1.58 -20.70
C LEU A 94 -0.80 -2.19 -21.38
N ILE A 95 -0.66 -1.99 -22.68
CA ILE A 95 0.48 -2.47 -23.47
C ILE A 95 1.16 -1.26 -24.09
N ILE A 96 2.38 -0.98 -23.65
CA ILE A 96 3.15 0.15 -24.14
C ILE A 96 4.24 -0.38 -25.05
N ILE A 97 4.23 0.07 -26.30
CA ILE A 97 5.26 -0.26 -27.29
C ILE A 97 6.08 1.00 -27.54
N SER A 98 7.38 0.96 -27.20
CA SER A 98 8.26 2.11 -27.38
C SER A 98 9.67 1.71 -27.80
N ASP A 99 10.30 2.52 -28.64
CA ASP A 99 11.73 2.36 -28.97
C ASP A 99 12.60 2.63 -27.72
N GLU A 100 12.18 3.55 -26.86
CA GLU A 100 12.91 3.97 -25.65
C GLU A 100 12.02 3.94 -24.40
N PHE A 101 12.59 3.52 -23.27
CA PHE A 101 11.94 3.57 -21.96
C PHE A 101 12.75 4.50 -21.05
N GLY A 102 12.64 5.81 -21.33
CA GLY A 102 13.28 6.84 -20.54
C GLY A 102 12.70 6.95 -19.13
N VAL A 103 13.28 7.85 -18.34
CA VAL A 103 12.91 8.07 -16.93
C VAL A 103 11.41 8.39 -16.78
N LEU A 104 10.86 9.22 -17.67
CA LEU A 104 9.48 9.66 -17.57
C LEU A 104 8.50 8.53 -17.87
N LEU A 105 8.69 7.82 -18.98
CA LEU A 105 7.85 6.67 -19.32
C LEU A 105 7.94 5.58 -18.24
N SER A 106 9.13 5.36 -17.67
CA SER A 106 9.34 4.40 -16.60
C SER A 106 8.60 4.79 -15.31
N HIS A 107 8.64 6.07 -14.92
CA HIS A 107 7.81 6.60 -13.82
C HIS A 107 6.32 6.51 -14.09
N ALA A 108 5.91 6.65 -15.34
CA ALA A 108 4.54 6.55 -15.76
C ALA A 108 4.01 5.10 -15.61
N VAL A 109 4.82 4.12 -16.02
CA VAL A 109 4.53 2.68 -15.79
C VAL A 109 4.45 2.35 -14.30
N LEU A 110 5.37 2.89 -13.50
CA LEU A 110 5.33 2.76 -12.05
C LEU A 110 4.03 3.28 -11.45
N GLN A 111 3.52 4.43 -11.91
CA GLN A 111 2.26 4.97 -11.42
C GLN A 111 1.10 4.01 -11.70
N VAL A 112 1.03 3.47 -12.93
CA VAL A 112 0.03 2.47 -13.35
C VAL A 112 0.06 1.23 -12.44
N LEU A 113 1.25 0.70 -12.15
CA LEU A 113 1.43 -0.48 -11.31
C LEU A 113 1.10 -0.21 -9.84
N SER A 114 1.67 0.86 -9.27
CA SER A 114 1.61 1.12 -7.83
C SER A 114 0.30 1.74 -7.38
N PHE A 115 -0.19 2.76 -8.10
CA PHE A 115 -1.36 3.53 -7.65
C PHE A 115 -2.67 2.99 -8.20
N PHE A 116 -2.65 2.42 -9.40
CA PHE A 116 -3.88 1.97 -10.06
C PHE A 116 -4.04 0.45 -10.04
N GLY A 117 -3.01 -0.31 -9.67
CA GLY A 117 -3.05 -1.77 -9.63
C GLY A 117 -3.37 -2.42 -10.98
N MET A 118 -3.13 -1.69 -12.07
CA MET A 118 -3.38 -2.15 -13.43
C MET A 118 -2.20 -2.96 -13.93
N LYS A 119 -2.48 -3.97 -14.75
CA LYS A 119 -1.44 -4.79 -15.37
C LYS A 119 -0.85 -4.03 -16.55
N VAL A 120 0.46 -4.08 -16.69
CA VAL A 120 1.18 -3.39 -17.77
C VAL A 120 2.23 -4.29 -18.39
N LEU A 121 2.33 -4.25 -19.72
CA LEU A 121 3.37 -4.90 -20.50
C LEU A 121 4.13 -3.83 -21.30
N CYS A 122 5.44 -3.83 -21.17
CA CYS A 122 6.32 -2.88 -21.87
C CYS A 122 7.13 -3.60 -22.92
N LEU A 123 6.98 -3.19 -24.17
CA LEU A 123 7.58 -3.83 -25.33
C LEU A 123 8.48 -2.86 -26.08
N ARG A 124 9.68 -3.31 -26.44
CA ARG A 124 10.56 -2.61 -27.39
C ARG A 124 10.65 -3.40 -28.69
N PRO A 125 10.40 -2.80 -29.86
CA PRO A 125 10.55 -3.51 -31.13
C PRO A 125 12.03 -3.83 -31.41
N LYS A 126 12.39 -5.11 -31.49
CA LYS A 126 13.71 -5.56 -31.99
C LYS A 126 13.76 -5.57 -33.50
N ASN A 127 12.63 -5.95 -34.13
CA ASN A 127 12.49 -5.95 -35.58
C ASN A 127 11.07 -5.51 -35.95
N LYS A 128 10.96 -4.32 -36.55
CA LYS A 128 9.68 -3.72 -36.95
C LYS A 128 9.03 -4.43 -38.15
N ILE A 129 9.79 -5.21 -38.93
CA ILE A 129 9.29 -5.94 -40.10
C ILE A 129 8.63 -7.25 -39.66
N TYR A 130 9.29 -8.01 -38.79
CA TYR A 130 8.76 -9.29 -38.28
C TYR A 130 7.94 -9.13 -37.00
N LEU A 131 7.73 -7.89 -36.53
CA LEU A 131 7.02 -7.56 -35.28
C LEU A 131 7.54 -8.38 -34.09
N ASN A 132 8.87 -8.48 -33.98
CA ASN A 132 9.52 -9.11 -32.85
C ASN A 132 9.79 -8.06 -31.77
N PHE A 133 9.36 -8.34 -30.54
CA PHE A 133 9.48 -7.43 -29.41
C PHE A 133 10.39 -8.01 -28.31
N GLU A 134 11.05 -7.12 -27.60
CA GLU A 134 11.71 -7.35 -26.32
C GLU A 134 10.78 -6.91 -25.20
N ILE A 135 10.64 -7.72 -24.15
CA ILE A 135 10.00 -7.27 -22.91
C ILE A 135 11.01 -6.44 -22.14
N VAL A 136 10.64 -5.20 -21.82
CA VAL A 136 11.52 -4.25 -21.12
C VAL A 136 10.99 -4.03 -19.72
N ASP A 137 11.80 -4.35 -18.71
CA ASP A 137 11.51 -3.99 -17.33
C ASP A 137 11.86 -2.50 -17.07
N PRO A 138 10.85 -1.64 -16.86
CA PRO A 138 11.05 -0.20 -16.65
C PRO A 138 11.54 0.13 -15.23
N LEU A 139 11.62 -0.85 -14.32
CA LEU A 139 12.16 -0.63 -12.97
C LEU A 139 13.69 -0.65 -13.00
N LYS A 140 14.26 -1.48 -13.86
CA LYS A 140 15.73 -1.55 -14.07
C LYS A 140 16.28 -0.23 -14.60
N SER A 141 15.55 0.48 -15.47
CA SER A 141 15.96 1.78 -16.01
C SER A 141 16.02 2.89 -14.94
N LEU A 142 15.28 2.73 -13.84
CA LEU A 142 15.26 3.68 -12.72
C LEU A 142 16.30 3.38 -11.64
N GLY A 143 16.98 2.24 -11.72
CA GLY A 143 18.01 1.85 -10.74
C GLY A 143 17.46 1.73 -9.31
N MET A 144 16.18 1.41 -9.16
CA MET A 144 15.55 1.23 -7.85
C MET A 144 16.28 0.09 -7.10
N LYS A 145 16.71 0.37 -5.87
CA LYS A 145 17.30 -0.61 -4.96
C LYS A 145 16.23 -1.14 -4.02
N ASP A 146 16.36 -2.40 -3.60
CA ASP A 146 15.54 -2.95 -2.53
C ASP A 146 15.77 -2.14 -1.26
N TYR A 147 14.77 -1.36 -0.87
CA TYR A 147 14.81 -0.58 0.36
C TYR A 147 14.39 -1.47 1.52
N ARG A 148 15.25 -1.58 2.53
CA ARG A 148 14.91 -2.30 3.77
C ARG A 148 14.20 -1.35 4.71
N LEU A 149 13.06 -1.78 5.25
CA LEU A 149 12.32 -1.03 6.25
C LEU A 149 13.05 -1.10 7.59
N SER A 150 13.30 0.07 8.21
CA SER A 150 13.76 0.16 9.59
C SER A 150 12.55 0.22 10.53
N ASP A 151 12.70 -0.29 11.75
CA ASP A 151 11.74 -0.12 12.85
C ASP A 151 11.49 1.36 13.24
N LYS A 152 12.38 2.27 12.84
CA LYS A 152 12.18 3.71 12.97
C LYS A 152 11.17 4.25 11.97
N ALA A 153 10.97 3.57 10.84
CA ALA A 153 10.09 4.03 9.75
C ALA A 153 8.60 4.01 10.08
N ILE A 154 8.22 3.44 11.23
CA ILE A 154 6.84 3.44 11.71
C ILE A 154 6.70 4.46 12.84
N SER A 155 5.76 5.37 12.69
CA SER A 155 5.30 6.26 13.75
C SER A 155 4.05 5.65 14.40
N VAL A 156 4.04 5.62 15.73
CA VAL A 156 3.04 4.96 16.56
C VAL A 156 2.29 5.99 17.39
N TYR A 157 0.98 5.79 17.53
CA TYR A 157 0.11 6.51 18.44
C TYR A 157 -0.92 5.57 19.05
N SER A 158 -1.32 5.80 20.30
CA SER A 158 -2.29 4.96 21.00
C SER A 158 -3.58 5.72 21.31
N LEU A 159 -4.72 5.06 21.12
CA LEU A 159 -6.02 5.48 21.64
C LEU A 159 -6.26 4.78 22.97
N SER A 160 -6.10 5.52 24.07
CA SER A 160 -6.31 5.00 25.43
C SER A 160 -7.80 5.08 25.80
N LEU A 161 -8.37 3.94 26.20
CA LEU A 161 -9.80 3.79 26.49
C LEU A 161 -10.05 3.83 28.00
N TYR A 162 -10.22 5.03 28.55
CA TYR A 162 -10.46 5.22 29.98
C TYR A 162 -11.90 4.89 30.36
N GLN A 163 -12.05 4.12 31.44
CA GLN A 163 -13.33 3.77 32.02
C GLN A 163 -13.90 4.96 32.81
N HIS A 164 -15.13 5.39 32.51
CA HIS A 164 -15.74 6.54 33.20
C HIS A 164 -17.17 6.29 33.71
N LYS A 165 -17.84 5.24 33.23
CA LYS A 165 -19.25 4.93 33.57
C LYS A 165 -19.45 3.40 33.61
N LYS A 166 -20.59 2.95 34.17
CA LYS A 166 -21.02 1.54 34.13
C LYS A 166 -21.08 0.96 32.70
N VAL A 167 -21.33 1.81 31.70
CA VAL A 167 -21.32 1.41 30.29
C VAL A 167 -19.93 0.93 29.84
N SER A 168 -18.84 1.48 30.40
CA SER A 168 -17.47 1.04 30.11
C SER A 168 -17.20 -0.37 30.62
N LEU A 169 -17.75 -0.73 31.79
CA LEU A 169 -17.64 -2.08 32.35
C LEU A 169 -18.38 -3.11 31.48
N LYS A 170 -19.62 -2.79 31.08
CA LYS A 170 -20.39 -3.64 30.16
C LYS A 170 -19.71 -3.74 28.78
N ALA A 171 -19.09 -2.67 28.31
CA ALA A 171 -18.31 -2.67 27.08
C ALA A 171 -17.09 -3.60 27.20
N ASN A 172 -16.39 -3.60 28.34
CA ASN A 172 -15.28 -4.53 28.59
C ASN A 172 -15.72 -6.00 28.60
N GLU A 173 -16.91 -6.32 29.13
CA GLU A 173 -17.49 -7.67 29.07
C GLU A 173 -17.81 -8.12 27.63
N ASN A 174 -18.00 -7.19 26.71
CA ASN A 174 -18.38 -7.44 25.32
C ASN A 174 -17.34 -6.86 24.34
N ILE A 175 -16.07 -6.79 24.79
CA ILE A 175 -15.03 -6.04 24.09
C ILE A 175 -14.82 -6.58 22.68
N GLU A 176 -14.80 -7.90 22.48
CA GLU A 176 -14.65 -8.55 21.17
C GLU A 176 -15.64 -8.03 20.11
N MET A 177 -16.91 -7.83 20.48
CA MET A 177 -17.93 -7.30 19.58
C MET A 177 -17.65 -5.83 19.21
N ILE A 178 -17.23 -5.02 20.19
CA ILE A 178 -16.88 -3.61 19.98
C ILE A 178 -15.65 -3.51 19.07
N LEU A 179 -14.65 -4.36 19.31
CA LEU A 179 -13.40 -4.37 18.56
C LEU A 179 -13.60 -4.78 17.12
N LYS A 180 -14.46 -5.76 16.84
CA LYS A 180 -14.78 -6.15 15.47
C LYS A 180 -15.31 -4.97 14.66
N VAL A 181 -16.20 -4.16 15.25
CA VAL A 181 -16.72 -2.95 14.61
C VAL A 181 -15.62 -1.90 14.41
N VAL A 182 -14.72 -1.75 15.38
CA VAL A 182 -13.59 -0.82 15.28
C VAL A 182 -12.59 -1.25 14.20
N ASP A 183 -12.27 -2.54 14.11
CA ASP A 183 -11.41 -3.12 13.07
C ASP A 183 -11.99 -2.83 11.69
N ASP A 184 -13.26 -3.15 11.46
CA ASP A 184 -13.95 -2.86 10.19
C ASP A 184 -13.87 -1.37 9.82
N MET A 185 -14.10 -0.47 10.79
CA MET A 185 -14.01 0.98 10.59
C MET A 185 -12.59 1.45 10.24
N LEU A 186 -11.57 0.93 10.94
CA LEU A 186 -10.17 1.30 10.71
C LEU A 186 -9.69 0.79 9.37
N LEU A 187 -9.96 -0.48 9.03
CA LEU A 187 -9.55 -1.09 7.76
C LEU A 187 -10.19 -0.40 6.56
N ASP A 188 -11.51 -0.16 6.61
CA ASP A 188 -12.22 0.51 5.52
C ASP A 188 -11.73 1.95 5.34
N ARG A 189 -11.49 2.67 6.44
CA ARG A 189 -10.93 4.02 6.36
C ARG A 189 -9.49 4.01 5.85
N ALA A 190 -8.66 3.08 6.31
CA ALA A 190 -7.29 2.93 5.86
C ALA A 190 -7.20 2.67 4.35
N ASN A 191 -8.07 1.78 3.84
CA ASN A 191 -8.16 1.48 2.42
C ASN A 191 -8.57 2.70 1.60
N ARG A 192 -9.56 3.46 2.07
CA ARG A 192 -10.00 4.71 1.40
C ARG A 192 -8.90 5.78 1.38
N LEU A 193 -8.05 5.84 2.40
CA LEU A 193 -6.94 6.78 2.50
C LEU A 193 -5.67 6.30 1.78
N GLY A 194 -5.62 5.06 1.27
CA GLY A 194 -4.39 4.46 0.76
C GLY A 194 -3.29 4.34 1.82
N SER A 195 -3.68 4.21 3.09
CA SER A 195 -2.76 4.15 4.22
C SER A 195 -2.08 2.78 4.31
N ASN A 196 -0.87 2.75 4.87
CA ASN A 196 -0.10 1.54 5.14
C ASN A 196 0.26 1.49 6.62
N GLY A 197 -0.07 0.40 7.30
CA GLY A 197 0.12 0.31 8.73
C GLY A 197 -0.45 -0.94 9.37
N PHE A 198 -0.48 -0.92 10.69
CA PHE A 198 -1.04 -1.97 11.54
C PHE A 198 -1.59 -1.37 12.82
N TYR A 199 -2.37 -2.16 13.55
CA TYR A 199 -2.71 -1.85 14.94
C TYR A 199 -2.52 -3.08 15.81
N PHE A 200 -2.27 -2.82 17.09
CA PHE A 200 -2.40 -3.77 18.17
C PHE A 200 -3.42 -3.24 19.17
N LEU A 201 -4.32 -4.10 19.60
CA LEU A 201 -5.12 -3.87 20.78
C LEU A 201 -4.41 -4.50 21.97
N HIS A 202 -4.31 -3.72 23.03
CA HIS A 202 -3.72 -4.15 24.28
C HIS A 202 -4.73 -4.08 25.42
N LYS A 203 -4.59 -5.00 26.37
CA LYS A 203 -5.33 -5.03 27.63
C LYS A 203 -4.34 -4.91 28.78
N ASN A 204 -4.62 -3.98 29.70
CA ASN A 204 -3.93 -3.86 30.97
C ASN A 204 -4.68 -4.69 32.03
N GLU A 205 -4.08 -5.80 32.43
CA GLU A 205 -4.66 -6.77 33.37
C GLU A 205 -4.83 -6.21 34.78
N TYR A 206 -4.07 -5.18 35.16
CA TYR A 206 -4.12 -4.58 36.50
C TYR A 206 -5.43 -3.80 36.78
N THR A 207 -6.14 -3.39 35.72
CA THR A 207 -7.29 -2.47 35.83
C THR A 207 -8.64 -3.16 35.65
N GLU A 208 -8.65 -4.49 35.69
CA GLU A 208 -9.83 -5.30 35.48
C GLU A 208 -10.93 -4.92 36.51
N ASN A 209 -12.07 -4.45 36.00
CA ASN A 209 -13.28 -4.13 36.75
C ASN A 209 -13.27 -2.87 37.64
N THR A 210 -12.31 -1.95 37.48
CA THR A 210 -12.33 -0.67 38.21
C THR A 210 -12.34 0.54 37.28
N CYS A 211 -13.32 1.43 37.45
CA CYS A 211 -13.19 2.78 36.90
C CYS A 211 -12.01 3.49 37.58
N GLY A 212 -11.06 4.01 36.82
CA GLY A 212 -9.84 4.59 37.37
C GLY A 212 -9.06 5.43 36.37
N PRO A 213 -7.95 6.03 36.83
CA PRO A 213 -7.11 6.91 36.02
C PRO A 213 -6.17 6.16 35.07
N VAL A 214 -6.35 4.86 34.89
CA VAL A 214 -5.53 4.01 34.02
C VAL A 214 -6.49 3.31 33.05
N ALA A 215 -6.20 3.40 31.75
CA ALA A 215 -6.99 2.74 30.73
C ALA A 215 -6.81 1.22 30.78
N THR A 216 -7.92 0.48 30.61
CA THR A 216 -7.89 -0.99 30.55
C THR A 216 -7.57 -1.50 29.18
N TYR A 217 -8.05 -0.81 28.16
CA TYR A 217 -7.77 -1.13 26.78
C TYR A 217 -7.11 0.07 26.12
N PHE A 218 -6.20 -0.20 25.20
CA PHE A 218 -5.65 0.82 24.32
C PHE A 218 -5.35 0.23 22.95
N ILE A 219 -5.63 1.03 21.92
CA ILE A 219 -5.42 0.64 20.52
C ILE A 219 -4.19 1.39 20.03
N THR A 220 -3.10 0.68 19.88
CA THR A 220 -1.85 1.22 19.35
C THR A 220 -1.83 1.06 17.84
N ILE A 221 -1.70 2.16 17.11
CA ILE A 221 -1.73 2.23 15.66
C ILE A 221 -0.34 2.65 15.17
N GLY A 222 0.25 1.83 14.31
CA GLY A 222 1.52 2.10 13.63
C GLY A 222 1.27 2.46 12.17
N LEU A 223 1.80 3.61 11.74
CA LEU A 223 1.73 4.08 10.37
C LEU A 223 3.12 4.26 9.76
N LEU A 224 3.27 3.89 8.49
CA LEU A 224 4.50 4.05 7.74
C LEU A 224 4.80 5.52 7.46
N ASP A 225 5.86 6.06 8.03
CA ASP A 225 6.27 7.46 7.92
C ASP A 225 7.21 7.68 6.71
N PRO A 226 6.75 8.36 5.64
CA PRO A 226 7.56 8.55 4.44
C PRO A 226 8.80 9.42 4.68
N PHE A 227 8.80 10.28 5.69
CA PHE A 227 9.96 11.14 5.98
C PHE A 227 11.10 10.33 6.61
N LYS A 228 10.77 9.27 7.34
CA LYS A 228 11.75 8.34 7.91
C LYS A 228 12.26 7.31 6.91
N LEU A 229 11.63 7.22 5.74
CA LEU A 229 12.06 6.41 4.59
C LEU A 229 12.90 7.18 3.57
N LEU A 230 13.24 8.44 3.84
CA LEU A 230 14.06 9.22 2.93
C LEU A 230 15.46 8.58 2.78
N ASP A 231 15.89 8.39 1.54
CA ASP A 231 17.25 7.96 1.21
C ASP A 231 18.22 9.14 1.38
N VAL A 232 18.57 9.42 2.64
CA VAL A 232 19.48 10.51 3.04
C VAL A 232 20.79 10.49 2.25
N PRO A 233 21.49 9.34 2.07
CA PRO A 233 22.67 9.27 1.22
C PRO A 233 22.43 9.76 -0.22
N SER A 234 21.34 9.31 -0.85
CA SER A 234 20.99 9.76 -2.21
C SER A 234 20.64 11.26 -2.23
N LEU A 235 19.94 11.78 -1.23
CA LEU A 235 19.61 13.20 -1.13
C LEU A 235 20.87 14.07 -0.98
N LEU A 236 21.80 13.67 -0.12
CA LEU A 236 23.09 14.36 0.07
C LEU A 236 23.92 14.40 -1.22
N SER A 237 23.85 13.35 -2.04
CA SER A 237 24.59 13.28 -3.31
C SER A 237 24.05 14.21 -4.39
N ARG A 238 22.74 14.50 -4.41
CA ARG A 238 22.07 15.22 -5.50
C ARG A 238 22.15 16.74 -5.41
N LYS A 239 22.40 17.33 -4.23
CA LYS A 239 22.63 18.77 -3.99
C LYS A 239 21.70 19.72 -4.76
N THR A 240 20.40 19.46 -4.72
CA THR A 240 19.32 20.30 -5.27
C THR A 240 18.56 21.02 -4.16
N ASN A 241 17.81 22.08 -4.49
CA ASN A 241 16.93 22.76 -3.52
C ASN A 241 15.91 21.80 -2.89
N ILE A 242 15.37 20.86 -3.66
CA ILE A 242 14.42 19.85 -3.17
C ILE A 242 15.12 18.90 -2.20
N SER A 243 16.32 18.42 -2.53
CA SER A 243 17.05 17.52 -1.61
C SER A 243 17.45 18.23 -0.32
N SER A 244 17.86 19.50 -0.37
CA SER A 244 18.15 20.28 0.84
C SER A 244 16.89 20.44 1.69
N PHE A 245 15.77 20.84 1.09
CA PHE A 245 14.50 20.98 1.80
C PHE A 245 14.02 19.68 2.45
N LEU A 246 14.13 18.54 1.74
CA LEU A 246 13.74 17.24 2.29
C LEU A 246 14.68 16.78 3.41
N LEU A 247 15.97 17.11 3.34
CA LEU A 247 16.92 16.85 4.42
C LEU A 247 16.60 17.69 5.67
N ASP A 248 16.26 18.96 5.48
CA ASP A 248 15.87 19.85 6.59
C ASP A 248 14.61 19.30 7.31
N ILE A 249 13.61 18.86 6.55
CA ILE A 249 12.40 18.19 7.08
C ILE A 249 12.75 16.91 7.83
N ALA A 250 13.66 16.09 7.29
CA ALA A 250 14.06 14.84 7.92
C ALA A 250 14.74 15.07 9.28
N SER A 251 15.52 16.15 9.41
CA SER A 251 16.21 16.49 10.66
C SER A 251 15.30 17.05 11.77
N ASP A 252 14.17 17.64 11.42
CA ASP A 252 13.25 18.27 12.39
C ASP A 252 12.20 17.31 12.98
N HIS A 253 12.10 16.06 12.48
CA HIS A 253 10.94 15.21 12.70
C HIS A 253 11.27 13.80 13.25
N ASP A 254 11.68 13.72 14.51
CA ASP A 254 11.85 12.43 15.20
C ASP A 254 10.52 11.68 15.44
N SER A 255 9.39 12.39 15.52
CA SER A 255 8.07 11.83 15.88
C SER A 255 6.92 12.44 15.07
N HIS A 256 7.10 12.59 13.76
CA HIS A 256 6.02 13.05 12.90
C HIS A 256 4.88 12.02 12.85
N LEU A 257 3.71 12.42 13.35
CA LEU A 257 2.46 11.71 13.11
C LEU A 257 1.93 12.11 11.74
N GLN A 258 1.61 11.15 10.89
CA GLN A 258 1.04 11.46 9.58
C GLN A 258 -0.23 12.29 9.72
N ASN A 259 -0.37 13.31 8.88
CA ASN A 259 -1.50 14.25 8.93
C ASN A 259 -2.86 13.56 8.83
N HIS A 260 -2.95 12.43 8.13
CA HIS A 260 -4.19 11.66 7.99
C HIS A 260 -4.49 10.73 9.18
N PHE A 261 -3.64 10.67 10.22
CA PHE A 261 -3.90 9.81 11.38
C PHE A 261 -5.24 10.12 12.03
N TYR A 262 -5.55 11.40 12.27
CA TYR A 262 -6.82 11.78 12.90
C TYR A 262 -8.02 11.45 12.00
N GLU A 263 -7.84 11.53 10.68
CA GLU A 263 -8.88 11.12 9.73
C GLU A 263 -9.10 9.61 9.76
N LEU A 264 -8.01 8.83 9.81
CA LEU A 264 -8.01 7.37 9.91
C LEU A 264 -8.84 6.88 11.10
N VAL A 265 -8.63 7.50 12.27
CA VAL A 265 -9.23 7.02 13.52
C VAL A 265 -10.56 7.69 13.87
N SER A 266 -10.94 8.75 13.15
CA SER A 266 -12.08 9.62 13.51
C SER A 266 -13.39 8.87 13.75
N GLU A 267 -13.74 7.92 12.88
CA GLU A 267 -14.99 7.16 12.95
C GLU A 267 -14.98 6.15 14.10
N ALA A 268 -13.86 5.42 14.25
CA ALA A 268 -13.64 4.50 15.35
C ALA A 268 -13.63 5.24 16.70
N GLU A 269 -12.99 6.41 16.79
CA GLU A 269 -12.96 7.25 17.99
C GLU A 269 -14.37 7.69 18.39
N GLN A 270 -15.16 8.19 17.42
CA GLN A 270 -16.55 8.58 17.68
C GLN A 270 -17.41 7.41 18.16
N PHE A 271 -17.19 6.22 17.62
CA PHE A 271 -17.85 5.00 18.08
C PHE A 271 -17.43 4.63 19.51
N LEU A 272 -16.13 4.61 19.81
CA LEU A 272 -15.56 4.28 21.11
C LEU A 272 -15.97 5.27 22.21
N LYS A 273 -16.14 6.56 21.88
CA LYS A 273 -16.64 7.61 22.80
C LYS A 273 -18.04 7.34 23.35
N LYS A 274 -18.80 6.42 22.74
CA LYS A 274 -20.09 5.95 23.30
C LYS A 274 -19.90 5.14 24.59
N PHE A 275 -18.73 4.53 24.78
CA PHE A 275 -18.44 3.60 25.86
C PHE A 275 -17.31 4.10 26.78
N TYR A 276 -16.32 4.80 26.24
CA TYR A 276 -15.07 5.18 26.92
C TYR A 276 -14.82 6.69 26.87
N HIS A 277 -13.94 7.17 27.74
CA HIS A 277 -13.27 8.45 27.54
C HIS A 277 -11.98 8.18 26.76
N VAL A 278 -11.97 8.55 25.48
CA VAL A 278 -10.87 8.25 24.55
C VAL A 278 -9.87 9.40 24.55
N THR A 279 -8.59 9.08 24.73
CA THR A 279 -7.48 10.05 24.61
C THR A 279 -6.39 9.52 23.69
N TYR A 280 -5.61 10.44 23.14
CA TYR A 280 -4.46 10.13 22.29
C TYR A 280 -3.19 10.20 23.12
N GLU A 281 -2.43 9.10 23.15
CA GLU A 281 -1.24 8.95 24.00
C GLU A 281 -0.12 8.25 23.23
N THR A 282 1.07 8.24 23.83
CA THR A 282 2.24 7.50 23.35
C THR A 282 2.66 7.84 21.91
N PRO A 283 2.92 9.13 21.58
CA PRO A 283 3.66 9.47 20.36
C PRO A 283 5.05 8.85 20.41
N ALA A 284 5.34 7.90 19.53
CA ALA A 284 6.61 7.19 19.53
C ALA A 284 6.98 6.66 18.15
N SER A 285 8.24 6.30 17.94
CA SER A 285 8.60 5.33 16.89
C SER A 285 8.22 3.91 17.32
N TYR A 286 8.04 2.99 16.36
CA TYR A 286 7.80 1.58 16.70
C TYR A 286 8.95 0.97 17.51
N ARG A 287 10.21 1.36 17.25
CA ARG A 287 11.37 0.97 18.09
C ARG A 287 11.22 1.38 19.55
N GLN A 288 10.74 2.60 19.83
CA GLN A 288 10.52 3.07 21.19
C GLN A 288 9.33 2.34 21.83
N PHE A 289 8.25 2.17 21.07
CA PHE A 289 7.06 1.44 21.53
C PHE A 289 7.36 -0.02 21.88
N SER A 290 8.03 -0.76 20.99
CA SER A 290 8.36 -2.18 21.18
C SER A 290 9.20 -2.40 22.44
N ARG A 291 10.26 -1.60 22.64
CA ARG A 291 11.08 -1.62 23.86
C ARG A 291 10.30 -1.30 25.13
N ALA A 292 9.38 -0.34 25.05
CA ALA A 292 8.53 -0.01 26.20
C ALA A 292 7.55 -1.15 26.49
N PHE A 293 6.95 -1.74 25.45
CA PHE A 293 6.00 -2.83 25.56
C PHE A 293 6.61 -4.08 26.20
N GLU A 294 7.84 -4.45 25.83
CA GLU A 294 8.59 -5.56 26.45
C GLU A 294 8.78 -5.36 27.97
N SER A 295 8.81 -4.12 28.45
CA SER A 295 8.92 -3.80 29.87
C SER A 295 7.61 -3.85 30.64
N TRP A 296 6.46 -3.92 29.95
CA TRP A 296 5.14 -3.88 30.55
C TRP A 296 4.68 -5.28 30.99
N GLN A 297 4.94 -5.63 32.25
CA GLN A 297 4.63 -6.95 32.80
C GLN A 297 3.13 -7.30 32.88
N ASN A 298 2.23 -6.31 32.79
CA ASN A 298 0.78 -6.48 32.98
C ASN A 298 -0.05 -6.09 31.75
N VAL A 299 0.59 -5.98 30.59
CA VAL A 299 -0.09 -5.63 29.34
C VAL A 299 0.04 -6.79 28.37
N CYS A 300 -1.09 -7.31 27.92
CA CYS A 300 -1.14 -8.34 26.89
C CYS A 300 -1.76 -7.77 25.60
N ALA A 301 -1.22 -8.16 24.45
CA ALA A 301 -1.86 -7.89 23.16
C ALA A 301 -3.01 -8.90 22.98
N VAL A 302 -4.19 -8.40 22.65
CA VAL A 302 -5.43 -9.19 22.58
C VAL A 302 -5.82 -9.47 21.14
N SER A 303 -5.63 -8.49 20.25
CA SER A 303 -5.88 -8.63 18.82
C SER A 303 -5.01 -7.67 18.04
N CYS A 304 -4.83 -7.93 16.75
CA CYS A 304 -4.12 -7.03 15.86
C CYS A 304 -4.68 -7.11 14.45
N ASN A 305 -4.26 -6.17 13.60
CA ASN A 305 -4.46 -6.28 12.17
C ASN A 305 -3.41 -5.45 11.40
N VAL A 306 -3.25 -5.72 10.11
CA VAL A 306 -2.32 -5.03 9.21
C VAL A 306 -2.99 -4.74 7.86
N TRP A 307 -2.74 -3.57 7.29
CA TRP A 307 -3.42 -3.10 6.07
C TRP A 307 -2.49 -2.43 5.07
N GLY A 308 -3.05 -2.14 3.90
CA GLY A 308 -2.33 -1.58 2.75
C GLY A 308 -1.35 -2.57 2.13
N GLU A 309 -0.48 -2.06 1.29
CA GLU A 309 0.62 -2.80 0.66
C GLU A 309 1.58 -3.37 1.70
N PHE A 310 1.83 -2.62 2.77
CA PHE A 310 2.60 -3.12 3.92
C PHE A 310 1.96 -4.38 4.51
N GLY A 311 0.63 -4.38 4.67
CA GLY A 311 -0.09 -5.55 5.15
C GLY A 311 -0.09 -6.73 4.19
N GLU A 312 -0.14 -6.49 2.88
CA GLU A 312 0.04 -7.56 1.89
C GLU A 312 1.40 -8.22 2.04
N PHE A 313 2.46 -7.41 2.14
CA PHE A 313 3.83 -7.89 2.33
C PHE A 313 4.00 -8.69 3.63
N VAL A 314 3.46 -8.19 4.76
CA VAL A 314 3.51 -8.90 6.04
C VAL A 314 2.74 -10.22 5.97
N ARG A 315 1.56 -10.24 5.34
CA ARG A 315 0.78 -11.46 5.14
C ARG A 315 1.52 -12.46 4.25
N GLU A 316 2.22 -12.01 3.21
CA GLU A 316 3.02 -12.89 2.36
C GLU A 316 4.12 -13.59 3.18
N ILE A 317 4.85 -12.86 4.04
CA ILE A 317 5.82 -13.45 4.96
C ILE A 317 5.15 -14.49 5.85
N LEU A 318 4.02 -14.15 6.45
CA LEU A 318 3.29 -15.02 7.38
C LEU A 318 2.76 -16.30 6.75
N TYR A 319 2.30 -16.24 5.50
CA TYR A 319 1.60 -17.35 4.84
C TYR A 319 2.46 -18.12 3.84
N SER A 320 3.60 -17.58 3.38
CA SER A 320 4.47 -18.21 2.37
C SER A 320 4.92 -19.64 2.72
N ASN A 321 5.12 -19.92 4.00
CA ASN A 321 5.58 -21.23 4.49
C ASN A 321 4.49 -22.06 5.17
N LYS A 322 3.22 -21.62 5.13
CA LYS A 322 2.10 -22.30 5.77
C LYS A 322 1.41 -23.27 4.81
N THR A 323 1.08 -24.45 5.32
CA THR A 323 0.29 -25.48 4.64
C THR A 323 -1.20 -25.23 4.85
N GLY A 324 -2.04 -25.89 4.05
CA GLY A 324 -3.51 -25.81 4.21
C GLY A 324 -4.01 -26.21 5.61
N GLU A 325 -3.29 -27.08 6.32
CA GLU A 325 -3.64 -27.53 7.67
C GLU A 325 -3.38 -26.44 8.74
N ASP A 326 -2.37 -25.59 8.52
CA ASP A 326 -2.01 -24.51 9.45
C ASP A 326 -3.11 -23.44 9.56
N PHE A 327 -3.98 -23.31 8.55
CA PHE A 327 -5.08 -22.34 8.54
C PHE A 327 -6.27 -22.74 9.43
N PHE A 328 -6.32 -23.97 9.94
CA PHE A 328 -7.29 -24.37 10.95
C PHE A 328 -6.80 -24.08 12.37
N ASN A 329 -5.58 -23.55 12.52
CA ASN A 329 -5.06 -23.08 13.77
C ASN A 329 -5.26 -21.55 13.86
N GLU A 330 -6.25 -21.12 14.65
CA GLU A 330 -6.52 -19.70 14.92
C GLU A 330 -5.30 -18.98 15.57
N GLU A 331 -4.30 -19.71 16.05
CA GLU A 331 -3.04 -19.16 16.52
C GLU A 331 -2.05 -18.78 15.40
N LEU A 332 -2.37 -19.06 14.14
CA LEU A 332 -1.47 -18.92 12.99
C LEU A 332 -2.01 -17.97 11.91
N ASP A 333 -2.53 -16.80 12.26
CA ASP A 333 -2.92 -15.78 11.28
C ASP A 333 -2.44 -14.36 11.62
N HIS A 334 -2.60 -13.43 10.69
CA HIS A 334 -2.23 -12.02 10.82
C HIS A 334 -3.04 -11.21 11.85
N THR A 335 -4.10 -11.79 12.40
CA THR A 335 -4.92 -11.19 13.46
C THR A 335 -4.48 -11.66 14.86
N ASN A 336 -3.63 -12.69 14.91
CA ASN A 336 -2.92 -13.11 16.11
C ASN A 336 -1.72 -12.18 16.42
N PRO A 337 -1.70 -11.52 17.59
CA PRO A 337 -0.63 -10.60 17.94
C PRO A 337 0.79 -11.19 17.94
N PHE A 338 0.93 -12.47 18.33
CA PHE A 338 2.23 -13.14 18.36
C PHE A 338 2.79 -13.31 16.94
N CYS A 339 1.97 -13.83 16.01
CA CYS A 339 2.37 -13.96 14.62
C CYS A 339 2.72 -12.61 13.99
N LEU A 340 1.90 -11.57 14.20
CA LEU A 340 2.20 -10.26 13.65
C LEU A 340 3.52 -9.71 14.22
N TRP A 341 3.80 -9.91 15.50
CA TRP A 341 5.05 -9.50 16.12
C TRP A 341 6.27 -10.19 15.49
N GLU A 342 6.24 -11.52 15.33
CA GLU A 342 7.31 -12.27 14.68
C GLU A 342 7.53 -11.80 13.23
N ALA A 343 6.46 -11.54 12.48
CA ALA A 343 6.58 -11.02 11.13
C ALA A 343 7.20 -9.63 11.10
N LEU A 344 6.81 -8.73 11.99
CA LEU A 344 7.42 -7.41 12.13
C LEU A 344 8.91 -7.50 12.50
N GLU A 345 9.28 -8.43 13.37
CA GLU A 345 10.70 -8.71 13.67
C GLU A 345 11.46 -9.17 12.43
N VAL A 346 10.90 -10.05 11.59
CA VAL A 346 11.51 -10.44 10.31
C VAL A 346 11.66 -9.24 9.38
N VAL A 347 10.63 -8.40 9.26
CA VAL A 347 10.66 -7.18 8.43
C VAL A 347 11.78 -6.23 8.88
N PHE A 348 11.95 -6.05 10.20
CA PHE A 348 12.90 -5.07 10.74
C PHE A 348 14.30 -5.63 11.09
N SER A 349 14.46 -6.94 11.27
CA SER A 349 15.74 -7.60 11.67
C SER A 349 16.88 -7.41 10.66
N GLY A 350 16.55 -7.09 9.40
CA GLY A 350 17.52 -6.74 8.37
C GLY A 350 18.17 -5.35 8.52
N SER A 351 17.80 -4.57 9.56
CA SER A 351 18.25 -3.18 9.80
C SER A 351 19.32 -3.01 10.89
N ASN A 352 19.79 -4.11 11.51
CA ASN A 352 20.89 -4.08 12.48
C ASN A 352 22.25 -3.85 11.80
N GLY A 353 22.54 -2.60 11.46
CA GLY A 353 23.85 -2.23 10.91
C GLY A 353 23.83 -0.83 10.33
N ILE A 354 23.91 0.16 11.21
CA ILE A 354 24.61 1.45 11.14
C ILE A 354 23.90 2.32 12.19
N ASP A 355 24.24 2.09 13.46
CA ASP A 355 24.12 3.15 14.45
C ASP A 355 25.20 4.18 14.08
N PHE A 356 24.78 5.33 13.55
CA PHE A 356 25.60 6.52 13.75
C PHE A 356 25.43 6.88 15.22
N ASP A 357 26.47 6.62 16.00
CA ASP A 357 26.59 7.15 17.35
C ASP A 357 26.38 8.66 17.29
N ASP A 358 25.29 9.14 17.87
CA ASP A 358 25.11 10.55 18.20
C ASP A 358 26.10 10.89 19.32
N SER A 359 27.20 11.56 18.94
CA SER A 359 28.12 12.25 19.85
C SER A 359 27.70 13.70 20.06
#